data_AF-A0A3D5JHT9-F1
#
_entry.id   AF-A0A3D5JHT9-F1
#
_cell.length_a   1.000
_cell.length_b   1.000
_cell.length_c   1.000
_cell.angle_alpha   90.00
_cell.angle_beta   90.00
_cell.angle_gamma   90.00
#
_symmetry.space_group_name_H-M   'P 1'
#
loop_
_entity.id
_entity.type
_entity.pdbx_description
1 polymer ?
#
loop_
_entity_poly.entity_id
_entity_poly.type
_entity_poly.pdbx_seq_one_letter_code
_entity_poly.pdbx_strand_id
1 'polypeptide(L)'
;NLRSSEDECYAGVREVLEGRSRKVRSLPLSPGDLQIFKGRYSLHRVTPVRGNTPRYVGIFSFVETEGMVGSVERTKQLYGRVLPIHHENAGKRDDVLKD
;
A
#
# COMPACT_ATOMS: atom_id res chain seq x y z
N ASN A 1 9.67 -7.58 -5.95
CA ASN A 1 8.51 -7.66 -5.04
C ASN A 1 8.39 -9.06 -4.48
N LEU A 2 7.68 -9.26 -3.36
CA LEU A 2 7.54 -10.57 -2.73
C LEU A 2 6.53 -11.45 -3.45
N ARG A 3 5.43 -10.85 -3.92
CA ARG A 3 4.38 -11.53 -4.69
C ARG A 3 4.47 -11.16 -6.18
N SER A 4 3.57 -11.72 -6.98
CA SER A 4 3.31 -11.39 -8.38
C SER A 4 1.81 -11.48 -8.68
N SER A 5 1.41 -11.24 -9.93
CA SER A 5 0.02 -11.45 -10.39
C SER A 5 -0.38 -12.92 -10.38
N GLU A 6 0.59 -13.82 -10.55
CA GLU A 6 0.37 -15.26 -10.71
C GLU A 6 0.62 -16.03 -9.41
N ASP A 7 1.38 -15.46 -8.47
CA ASP A 7 1.77 -16.11 -7.21
C ASP A 7 1.78 -15.13 -6.03
N GLU A 8 0.93 -15.44 -5.05
CA GLU A 8 0.85 -14.75 -3.76
C GLU A 8 2.06 -15.00 -2.85
N CYS A 9 2.88 -16.01 -3.16
CA CYS A 9 4.09 -16.40 -2.45
C CYS A 9 3.85 -16.59 -0.94
N TYR A 10 2.81 -17.34 -0.57
CA TYR A 10 2.39 -17.52 0.83
C TYR A 10 3.52 -18.00 1.75
N ALA A 11 4.41 -18.88 1.26
CA ALA A 11 5.58 -19.33 2.01
C ALA A 11 6.53 -18.17 2.34
N GLY A 12 6.84 -17.31 1.35
CA GLY A 12 7.67 -16.13 1.54
C GLY A 12 7.01 -15.08 2.43
N VAL A 13 5.69 -14.88 2.30
CA VAL A 13 4.92 -14.02 3.20
C VAL A 13 5.04 -14.52 4.64
N ARG A 14 4.85 -15.82 4.86
CA ARG A 14 4.99 -16.44 6.17
C ARG A 14 6.39 -16.24 6.76
N GLU A 15 7.45 -16.43 5.96
CA GLU A 15 8.82 -16.17 6.42
C GLU A 15 9.06 -14.72 6.86
N VAL A 16 8.46 -13.75 6.17
CA VAL A 16 8.55 -12.33 6.57
C VAL A 16 7.79 -12.10 7.87
N LEU A 17 6.59 -12.64 8.00
CA LEU A 17 5.76 -12.48 9.20
C LEU A 17 6.38 -13.15 10.43
N GLU A 18 7.04 -14.29 10.26
CA GLU A 18 7.78 -14.99 11.32
C GLU A 18 9.18 -14.39 11.58
N GLY A 19 9.56 -13.32 10.87
CA GLY A 19 10.85 -12.64 11.07
C GLY A 19 12.07 -13.44 10.59
N ARG A 20 11.88 -14.49 9.79
CA ARG A 20 12.94 -15.38 9.27
C ARG A 20 13.50 -14.91 7.93
N SER A 21 12.78 -14.05 7.22
CA SER A 21 13.18 -13.57 5.90
C SER A 21 14.38 -12.60 5.96
N ARG A 22 15.45 -12.93 5.22
CA ARG A 22 16.63 -12.06 5.03
C ARG A 22 16.43 -10.97 3.97
N LYS A 23 15.28 -10.95 3.28
CA LYS A 23 15.00 -10.01 2.19
C LYS A 23 14.38 -8.70 2.68
N VAL A 24 14.00 -8.60 3.96
CA VAL A 24 13.41 -7.40 4.54
C VAL A 24 14.45 -6.29 4.58
N ARG A 25 14.12 -5.13 4.00
CA ARG A 25 14.93 -3.92 4.08
C ARG A 25 14.27 -2.92 5.02
N SER A 26 15.01 -2.50 6.04
CA SER A 26 14.60 -1.44 6.97
C SER A 26 15.25 -0.13 6.54
N LEU A 27 14.44 0.93 6.42
CA LEU A 27 14.90 2.24 6.00
C LEU A 27 14.80 3.23 7.17
N PRO A 28 15.89 3.88 7.59
CA PRO A 28 15.86 4.92 8.62
C PRO A 28 15.36 6.24 8.00
N LEU A 29 14.04 6.43 7.99
CA LEU A 29 13.43 7.62 7.36
C LEU A 29 13.57 8.88 8.23
N SER A 30 13.90 9.98 7.56
CA SER A 30 13.97 11.34 8.11
C SER A 30 12.89 12.24 7.49
N PRO A 31 12.49 13.33 8.17
CA PRO A 31 11.62 14.33 7.56
C PRO A 31 12.20 14.84 6.23
N GLY A 32 11.38 14.82 5.18
CA GLY A 32 11.79 15.20 3.82
C GLY A 32 12.12 14.02 2.90
N ASP A 33 12.28 12.81 3.44
CA ASP A 33 12.52 11.62 2.61
C ASP A 33 11.29 11.29 1.73
N LEU A 34 11.55 11.04 0.45
CA LEU A 34 10.55 10.54 -0.51
C LEU A 34 10.76 9.05 -0.77
N GLN A 35 9.72 8.25 -0.54
CA GLN A 35 9.70 6.84 -0.88
C GLN A 35 8.82 6.60 -2.11
N ILE A 36 9.41 6.04 -3.17
CA ILE A 36 8.69 5.57 -4.34
C ILE A 36 8.85 4.05 -4.41
N PHE A 37 7.75 3.33 -4.37
CA PHE A 37 7.75 1.88 -4.49
C PHE A 37 6.49 1.37 -5.17
N LYS A 38 6.61 0.25 -5.88
CA LYS A 38 5.45 -0.45 -6.44
C LYS A 38 4.74 -1.19 -5.30
N GLY A 39 3.72 -0.54 -4.73
CA GLY A 39 2.97 -1.07 -3.58
C GLY A 39 2.31 -2.42 -3.87
N ARG A 40 1.77 -2.59 -5.09
CA ARG A 40 1.21 -3.86 -5.53
C ARG A 40 2.30 -4.95 -5.51
N TYR A 41 1.99 -6.05 -4.83
CA TYR A 41 2.87 -7.20 -4.57
C TYR A 41 4.03 -7.00 -3.57
N SER A 42 4.14 -5.81 -2.98
CA SER A 42 5.17 -5.49 -1.99
C SER A 42 4.60 -5.57 -0.58
N LEU A 43 5.11 -6.52 0.21
CA LEU A 43 4.85 -6.54 1.64
C LEU A 43 5.71 -5.47 2.33
N HIS A 44 5.06 -4.57 3.06
CA HIS A 44 5.72 -3.50 3.81
C HIS A 44 5.00 -3.30 5.15
N ARG A 45 5.74 -2.79 6.14
CA ARG A 45 5.21 -2.47 7.47
C ARG A 45 5.79 -1.17 7.98
N VAL A 46 4.99 -0.43 8.73
CA VAL A 46 5.45 0.74 9.49
C VAL A 46 5.68 0.35 10.94
N THR A 47 6.68 0.94 11.58
CA THR A 47 6.89 0.80 13.02
C THR A 47 5.81 1.58 13.78
N PRO A 48 5.33 1.09 14.93
CA PRO A 48 4.44 1.88 15.80
C PRO A 48 5.04 3.25 16.12
N VAL A 49 4.21 4.29 16.08
CA VAL A 49 4.60 5.64 16.51
C VAL A 49 4.73 5.64 18.04
N ARG A 50 5.84 6.19 18.56
CA ARG A 50 6.15 6.26 20.00
C ARG A 50 6.66 7.66 20.34
N GLY A 51 6.45 8.10 21.58
CA GLY A 51 6.89 9.41 22.07
C GLY A 51 5.90 10.54 21.76
N ASN A 52 6.31 11.79 22.02
CA ASN A 52 5.44 12.97 21.96
C ASN A 52 5.54 13.74 20.63
N THR A 53 6.48 13.38 19.75
CA THR A 53 6.65 14.04 18.46
C THR A 53 5.72 13.41 17.43
N PRO A 54 4.81 14.18 16.81
CA PRO A 54 3.92 13.65 15.78
C PRO A 54 4.72 13.28 14.52
N ARG A 55 4.31 12.18 13.86
CA ARG A 55 4.84 11.75 12.57
C ARG A 55 3.79 11.99 11.48
N TYR A 56 4.05 12.94 10.59
CA TYR A 56 3.20 13.21 9.43
C TYR A 56 3.77 12.52 8.18
N VAL A 57 2.89 11.89 7.39
CA VAL A 57 3.26 11.23 6.13
C VAL A 57 2.21 11.59 5.09
N GLY A 58 2.65 12.17 3.97
CA GLY A 58 1.82 12.31 2.76
C GLY A 58 1.93 11.03 1.93
N ILE A 59 0.79 10.45 1.56
CA ILE A 59 0.75 9.25 0.72
C ILE A 59 0.06 9.59 -0.59
N PHE A 60 0.78 9.40 -1.69
CA PHE A 60 0.24 9.49 -3.03
C PHE A 60 0.15 8.08 -3.63
N SER A 61 -0.99 7.76 -4.21
CA SER A 61 -1.22 6.51 -4.93
C SER A 61 -1.44 6.84 -6.40
N PHE A 62 -0.77 6.10 -7.28
CA PHE A 62 -0.83 6.30 -8.72
C PHE A 62 -1.36 5.04 -9.41
N VAL A 63 -2.14 5.25 -10.46
CA VAL A 63 -2.66 4.22 -11.36
C VAL A 63 -2.40 4.68 -12.79
N GLU A 64 -2.23 3.73 -13.71
CA GLU A 64 -1.96 4.02 -15.12
C GLU A 64 -3.24 4.35 -15.89
N THR A 65 -4.37 3.76 -15.50
CA THR A 65 -5.68 3.98 -16.12
C THR A 65 -6.25 5.34 -15.77
N GLU A 66 -6.57 6.14 -16.78
CA GLU A 66 -7.22 7.43 -16.62
C GLU A 66 -8.57 7.32 -15.89
N GLY A 67 -8.79 8.16 -14.89
CA GLY A 67 -10.02 8.19 -14.12
C GLY A 67 -10.21 7.01 -13.14
N MET A 68 -9.32 6.02 -13.13
CA MET A 68 -9.37 4.94 -12.14
C MET A 68 -9.07 5.51 -10.74
N VAL A 69 -9.89 5.09 -9.78
CA VAL A 69 -9.75 5.44 -8.36
C VAL A 69 -9.95 4.18 -7.52
N GLY A 70 -9.51 4.23 -6.26
CA GLY A 70 -9.75 3.14 -5.32
C GLY A 70 -11.24 2.88 -5.13
N SER A 71 -11.63 1.62 -4.90
CA SER A 71 -13.02 1.30 -4.57
C SER A 71 -13.51 2.10 -3.35
N VAL A 72 -14.81 2.37 -3.30
CA VAL A 72 -15.44 3.12 -2.19
C VAL A 72 -15.12 2.46 -0.85
N GLU A 73 -15.27 1.14 -0.76
CA GLU A 73 -15.00 0.38 0.45
C GLU A 73 -13.53 0.50 0.88
N ARG A 74 -12.58 0.22 -0.02
CA ARG A 74 -11.15 0.25 0.30
C ARG A 74 -10.67 1.66 0.66
N THR A 75 -11.15 2.68 -0.05
CA THR A 75 -10.83 4.08 0.22
C THR A 75 -11.31 4.47 1.63
N LYS A 76 -12.53 4.07 2.01
CA LYS A 76 -13.06 4.31 3.36
C LYS A 76 -12.25 3.59 4.44
N GLN A 77 -11.83 2.35 4.20
CA GLN A 77 -10.99 1.60 5.15
C GLN A 77 -9.61 2.24 5.36
N LEU A 78 -8.98 2.72 4.28
CA LEU A 78 -7.63 3.29 4.34
C LEU A 78 -7.61 4.72 4.89
N TYR A 79 -8.56 5.55 4.47
CA TYR A 79 -8.53 6.99 4.73
C TYR A 79 -9.64 7.47 5.67
N GLY A 80 -10.56 6.58 6.08
CA GLY A 80 -11.70 6.92 6.93
C GLY A 80 -12.81 7.72 6.22
N ARG A 81 -12.60 8.12 4.96
CA ARG A 81 -13.51 8.97 4.19
C ARG A 81 -13.45 8.64 2.69
N VAL A 82 -14.49 9.05 1.97
CA VAL A 82 -14.61 8.95 0.51
C VAL A 82 -14.99 10.31 -0.06
N LEU A 83 -14.70 10.51 -1.34
CA LEU A 83 -15.03 11.72 -2.12
C LEU A 83 -15.99 11.35 -3.26
N PRO A 84 -16.77 12.29 -3.83
CA PRO A 84 -17.72 12.03 -4.92
C PRO A 84 -17.14 11.23 -6.09
N ILE A 85 -15.91 11.55 -6.50
CA ILE A 85 -15.20 10.84 -7.57
C ILE A 85 -15.07 9.32 -7.34
N HIS A 86 -15.00 8.87 -6.08
CA HIS A 86 -14.93 7.43 -5.76
C HIS A 86 -16.25 6.71 -6.05
N HIS A 87 -17.38 7.43 -5.97
CA HIS A 87 -18.69 6.93 -6.34
C HIS A 87 -18.91 7.03 -7.86
N GLU A 88 -18.57 8.17 -8.45
CA GLU A 88 -18.73 8.43 -9.89
C GLU A 88 -17.89 7.48 -10.76
N ASN A 89 -16.70 7.13 -10.29
CA ASN A 89 -15.78 6.23 -10.99
C ASN A 89 -15.74 4.83 -10.37
N ALA A 90 -16.71 4.48 -9.52
CA ALA A 90 -16.80 3.15 -8.94
C ALA A 90 -16.83 2.07 -10.03
N GLY A 91 -15.95 1.07 -9.91
CA GLY A 91 -15.87 -0.04 -10.86
C GLY A 91 -15.11 0.26 -12.17
N LYS A 92 -14.64 1.49 -12.41
CA LYS A 92 -13.73 1.78 -13.53
C LYS A 92 -12.36 1.19 -13.23
N ARG A 93 -12.06 0.04 -13.83
CA ARG A 93 -10.79 -0.67 -13.71
C ARG A 93 -10.44 -1.35 -15.03
N ASP A 94 -9.16 -1.33 -15.36
CA ASP A 94 -8.61 -2.12 -16.47
C ASP A 94 -7.98 -3.43 -15.97
N ASP A 95 -7.94 -3.64 -14.65
CA ASP A 95 -7.44 -4.86 -14.02
C ASP A 95 -8.56 -5.75 -13.47
N VAL A 96 -8.35 -7.07 -13.54
CA VAL A 96 -9.20 -8.10 -12.91
C VAL A 96 -8.78 -8.39 -11.46
N LEU A 97 -7.92 -7.54 -10.88
CA LEU A 97 -7.35 -7.78 -9.56
C LEU A 97 -8.33 -7.31 -8.48
N LYS A 98 -8.52 -8.14 -7.46
CA LYS A 98 -9.29 -7.75 -6.27
C LYS A 98 -8.47 -6.72 -5.46
N ASP A 99 -9.17 -5.75 -4.90
CA ASP A 99 -8.57 -4.75 -4.00
C ASP A 99 -8.14 -5.37 -2.67
#